data_AF-A0A525ISM3-F1
#
_entry.id   AF-A0A525ISM3-F1
#
_cell.length_a   1.000
_cell.length_b   1.000
_cell.length_c   1.000
_cell.angle_alpha   90.00
_cell.angle_beta   90.00
_cell.angle_gamma   90.00
#
_symmetry.space_group_name_H-M   'P 1'
#
loop_
_entity.id
_entity.type
_entity.pdbx_description
1 polymer ?
#
loop_
_entity_poly.entity_id
_entity_poly.type
_entity_poly.pdbx_seq_one_letter_code
_entity_poly.pdbx_strand_id
1 'polypeptide(L)'
;MSDDSHFRPWFRPKTFGPGMTPATWQGWVAVLVFIALLIGTTLLADPATIKPRDTETFIHTKAALGLSAVRLSRLALFGLLAAEIAAFVLFCRRMGAPVRPLD
;
A
#
# COMPACT_ATOMS: atom_id res chain seq x y z
N MET A 1 4.53 8.61 39.74
CA MET A 1 4.20 7.63 38.68
C MET A 1 3.78 8.44 37.45
N SER A 2 4.76 8.92 36.69
CA SER A 2 4.51 9.75 35.50
C SER A 2 4.19 8.81 34.33
N ASP A 3 2.90 8.67 34.03
CA ASP A 3 2.44 8.06 32.78
C ASP A 3 2.55 9.11 31.67
N ASP A 4 3.79 9.38 31.27
CA ASP A 4 4.09 10.14 30.06
C ASP A 4 3.86 9.20 28.87
N SER A 5 2.60 8.98 28.51
CA SER A 5 2.22 8.24 27.32
C SER A 5 2.66 9.04 26.08
N HIS A 6 3.96 8.99 25.78
CA HIS A 6 4.56 9.51 24.57
C HIS A 6 4.00 8.73 23.38
N PHE A 7 2.82 9.12 22.90
CA PHE A 7 2.27 8.59 21.65
C PHE A 7 3.22 8.98 20.52
N ARG A 8 4.14 8.07 20.18
CA ARG A 8 5.06 8.24 19.07
C ARG A 8 4.26 8.05 17.78
N PRO A 9 4.15 9.09 16.94
CA PRO A 9 3.40 8.99 15.70
C PRO A 9 4.02 7.90 14.82
N TRP A 10 3.18 7.06 14.21
CA TRP A 10 3.66 5.90 13.45
C TRP A 10 4.37 6.33 12.17
N PHE A 11 3.92 7.46 11.61
CA PHE A 11 4.49 8.10 10.45
C PHE A 11 4.98 9.51 10.80
N ARG A 12 6.15 9.87 10.29
CA ARG A 12 6.69 11.22 10.41
C ARG A 12 6.65 11.93 9.05
N PRO A 13 6.31 13.23 9.01
CA PRO A 13 6.49 14.02 7.81
C PRO A 13 7.99 14.08 7.48
N LYS A 14 8.33 13.95 6.20
CA LYS A 14 9.71 14.11 5.74
C LYS A 14 10.10 15.58 5.88
N THR A 15 11.30 15.86 6.38
CA THR A 15 11.81 17.23 6.58
C THR A 15 11.88 18.04 5.28
N PHE A 16 12.05 17.35 4.14
CA PHE A 16 12.09 17.96 2.82
C PHE A 16 11.23 17.16 1.83
N GLY A 17 10.32 17.87 1.17
CA GLY A 17 9.44 17.35 0.11
C GLY A 17 8.12 16.76 0.61
N PRO A 18 7.16 16.54 -0.30
CA PRO A 18 5.89 15.89 0.05
C PRO A 18 6.12 14.41 0.34
N GLY A 19 5.89 13.98 1.58
CA GLY A 19 5.97 12.56 1.94
C GLY A 19 5.89 12.26 3.43
N MET A 20 5.53 11.01 3.74
CA MET A 20 5.53 10.45 5.10
C MET A 20 6.41 9.20 5.13
N THR A 21 7.25 9.07 6.15
CA THR A 21 8.07 7.89 6.37
C THR A 21 7.64 7.16 7.65
N PRO A 22 7.63 5.82 7.67
CA PRO A 22 7.37 5.07 8.89
C PRO A 22 8.46 5.36 9.91
N ALA A 23 8.07 5.83 11.09
CA ALA A 23 8.97 6.17 12.19
C ALA A 23 9.01 5.08 13.29
N THR A 24 8.16 4.07 13.17
CA THR A 24 7.95 3.01 14.15
C THR A 24 7.80 1.66 13.45
N TRP A 25 7.98 0.57 14.19
CA TRP A 25 7.78 -0.78 13.66
C TRP A 25 6.32 -1.01 13.21
N GLN A 26 5.34 -0.39 13.87
CA GLN A 26 3.93 -0.44 13.45
C GLN A 26 3.73 0.23 12.09
N GLY A 27 4.39 1.36 11.86
CA GLY A 27 4.41 2.03 10.55
C GLY A 27 4.97 1.14 9.44
N TRP A 28 6.04 0.40 9.73
CA TRP A 28 6.60 -0.58 8.79
C TRP A 28 5.66 -1.75 8.51
N VAL A 29 5.00 -2.30 9.54
CA VAL A 29 3.96 -3.33 9.34
C VAL A 29 2.84 -2.82 8.44
N ALA A 30 2.37 -1.59 8.65
CA ALA A 30 1.36 -1.00 7.79
C ALA A 30 1.82 -0.84 6.33
N VAL A 31 3.09 -0.48 6.11
CA VAL A 31 3.69 -0.44 4.75
C VAL A 31 3.72 -1.84 4.13
N LEU A 32 4.12 -2.87 4.89
CA LEU A 32 4.14 -4.24 4.39
C LEU A 32 2.74 -4.74 4.03
N VAL A 33 1.74 -4.46 4.87
CA VAL A 33 0.34 -4.78 4.58
C VAL A 33 -0.13 -4.07 3.31
N PHE A 34 0.23 -2.79 3.13
CA PHE A 34 -0.10 -2.05 1.92
C PHE A 34 0.55 -2.65 0.67
N ILE A 35 1.84 -3.01 0.74
CA ILE A 35 2.53 -3.69 -0.37
C ILE A 35 1.86 -5.04 -0.68
N ALA A 36 1.48 -5.81 0.34
CA ALA A 36 0.78 -7.08 0.15
C ALA A 36 -0.58 -6.89 -0.54
N LEU A 37 -1.32 -5.82 -0.21
CA LEU A 37 -2.56 -5.46 -0.90
C LEU A 37 -2.32 -5.11 -2.37
N LEU A 38 -1.31 -4.28 -2.68
CA LEU A 38 -0.95 -3.95 -4.06
C LEU A 38 -0.58 -5.20 -4.87
N ILE A 39 0.21 -6.11 -4.28
CA ILE A 39 0.56 -7.39 -4.89
C ILE A 39 -0.71 -8.23 -5.10
N GLY A 40 -1.58 -8.33 -4.11
CA GLY A 40 -2.87 -9.03 -4.22
C GLY A 40 -3.68 -8.48 -5.38
N THR A 41 -3.92 -7.17 -5.41
CA THR A 41 -4.68 -6.48 -6.46
C THR A 41 -4.08 -6.67 -7.84
N THR A 42 -2.76 -6.67 -8.00
CA THR A 42 -2.10 -6.97 -9.28
C THR A 42 -2.19 -8.43 -9.68
N LEU A 43 -2.28 -9.39 -8.74
CA LEU A 43 -2.55 -10.79 -9.06
C LEU A 43 -3.97 -11.00 -9.59
N LEU A 44 -4.92 -10.11 -9.31
CA LEU A 44 -6.24 -10.13 -9.93
C LEU A 44 -6.27 -9.53 -11.35
N ALA A 45 -5.17 -8.98 -11.84
CA ALA A 45 -5.07 -8.41 -13.18
C ALA A 45 -5.37 -9.43 -14.29
N ASP A 46 -5.95 -8.95 -15.38
CA ASP A 46 -6.11 -9.73 -16.60
C ASP A 46 -4.72 -10.03 -17.21
N PRO A 47 -4.36 -11.29 -17.50
CA PRO A 47 -3.08 -11.63 -18.13
C PRO A 47 -2.82 -10.89 -19.45
N ALA A 48 -3.86 -10.39 -20.15
CA ALA A 48 -3.73 -9.54 -21.33
C ALA A 48 -3.13 -8.14 -21.05
N THR A 49 -2.84 -7.81 -19.79
CA THR A 49 -2.14 -6.58 -19.37
C THR A 49 -0.65 -6.78 -19.10
N ILE A 50 -0.21 -8.04 -18.99
CA ILE A 50 1.15 -8.39 -18.59
C ILE A 50 1.99 -8.68 -19.83
N LYS A 51 3.26 -8.26 -19.79
CA LYS A 51 4.18 -8.50 -20.90
C LYS A 51 4.32 -10.00 -21.17
N PRO A 52 4.45 -10.43 -22.44
CA PRO A 52 4.49 -11.85 -22.81
C PRO A 52 5.54 -12.68 -22.06
N ARG A 53 6.68 -12.07 -21.71
CA ARG A 53 7.78 -12.71 -20.96
C ARG A 53 7.40 -13.09 -19.52
N ASP A 54 6.50 -12.33 -18.90
CA ASP A 54 6.15 -12.49 -17.48
C ASP A 54 4.80 -13.22 -17.32
N THR A 55 4.12 -13.50 -18.43
CA THR A 55 2.78 -14.10 -18.47
C THR A 55 2.77 -15.54 -17.94
N GLU A 56 3.76 -16.36 -18.26
CA GLU A 56 3.80 -17.77 -17.81
C GLU A 56 3.92 -17.86 -16.29
N THR A 57 4.91 -17.17 -15.71
CA THR A 57 5.12 -17.11 -14.26
C THR A 57 3.90 -16.56 -13.53
N PHE A 58 3.25 -15.55 -14.11
CA PHE A 58 2.05 -14.96 -13.55
C PHE A 58 0.85 -15.91 -13.57
N ILE A 59 0.62 -16.63 -14.68
CA ILE A 59 -0.45 -17.61 -14.79
C ILE A 59 -0.25 -18.73 -13.76
N HIS A 60 0.97 -19.24 -13.60
CA HIS A 60 1.29 -20.25 -12.59
C HIS A 60 1.04 -19.76 -11.17
N THR A 61 1.43 -18.52 -10.86
CA THR A 61 1.22 -17.92 -9.53
C THR A 61 -0.28 -17.73 -9.24
N LYS A 62 -1.07 -17.22 -10.20
CA LYS A 62 -2.52 -17.12 -10.05
C LYS A 62 -3.20 -18.48 -9.90
N ALA A 63 -2.75 -19.47 -10.66
CA ALA A 63 -3.28 -20.82 -10.59
C ALA A 63 -2.99 -21.47 -9.23
N ALA A 64 -1.77 -21.33 -8.72
CA ALA A 64 -1.38 -21.83 -7.39
C ALA A 64 -2.20 -21.21 -6.25
N LEU A 65 -2.62 -19.94 -6.41
CA LEU A 65 -3.44 -19.22 -5.44
C LEU A 65 -4.96 -19.42 -5.64
N GLY A 66 -5.39 -20.20 -6.66
CA GLY A 66 -6.82 -20.42 -6.96
C GLY A 66 -7.54 -19.19 -7.55
N LEU A 67 -6.81 -18.18 -8.00
CA LEU A 67 -7.34 -16.89 -8.48
C LEU A 67 -7.51 -16.84 -10.01
N SER A 68 -7.44 -17.98 -10.69
CA SER A 68 -7.50 -18.08 -12.15
C SER A 68 -8.87 -17.66 -12.74
N ALA A 69 -9.94 -17.81 -11.97
CA ALA A 69 -11.31 -17.45 -12.37
C ALA A 69 -11.60 -15.94 -12.28
N VAL A 70 -10.84 -15.18 -11.49
CA VAL A 70 -11.11 -13.76 -11.27
C VAL A 70 -10.31 -12.92 -12.27
N ARG A 71 -11.04 -12.16 -13.08
CA ARG A 71 -10.49 -11.20 -14.06
C ARG A 71 -11.07 -9.83 -13.77
N LEU A 72 -10.25 -8.90 -13.26
CA LEU A 72 -10.63 -7.49 -13.21
C LEU A 72 -10.32 -6.81 -14.56
N SER A 73 -11.25 -5.96 -15.01
CA SER A 73 -11.00 -5.07 -16.13
C SER A 73 -9.92 -4.05 -15.80
N ARG A 74 -9.20 -3.55 -16.82
CA ARG A 74 -8.11 -2.57 -16.65
C ARG A 74 -8.55 -1.36 -15.83
N LEU A 75 -9.75 -0.84 -16.11
CA LEU A 75 -10.30 0.32 -15.41
C LEU A 75 -10.62 0.02 -13.95
N ALA A 76 -11.18 -1.17 -13.67
CA ALA A 76 -11.49 -1.58 -12.30
C ALA A 76 -10.19 -1.77 -11.49
N LEU A 77 -9.13 -2.30 -12.11
CA LEU A 77 -7.83 -2.46 -11.47
C LEU A 77 -7.17 -1.10 -11.17
N PHE A 78 -7.13 -0.18 -12.14
CA PHE A 78 -6.61 1.17 -11.90
C PHE A 78 -7.42 1.92 -10.83
N GLY A 79 -8.74 1.79 -10.86
CA GLY A 79 -9.63 2.37 -9.84
C GLY A 79 -9.35 1.80 -8.45
N LEU A 80 -9.16 0.49 -8.34
CA LEU A 80 -8.87 -0.18 -7.07
C LEU A 80 -7.49 0.21 -6.53
N LEU A 81 -6.46 0.22 -7.37
CA LEU A 81 -5.12 0.68 -6.98
C LEU A 81 -5.12 2.14 -6.53
N ALA A 82 -5.83 3.01 -7.25
CA ALA A 82 -5.98 4.41 -6.86
C ALA A 82 -6.70 4.55 -5.51
N ALA A 83 -7.74 3.74 -5.27
CA ALA A 83 -8.44 3.69 -4.00
C ALA A 83 -7.56 3.15 -2.87
N GLU A 84 -6.75 2.12 -3.10
CA GLU A 84 -5.78 1.59 -2.14
C GLU A 84 -4.73 2.64 -1.78
N ILE A 85 -4.16 3.32 -2.77
CA ILE A 85 -3.19 4.42 -2.55
C ILE A 85 -3.85 5.53 -1.75
N ALA A 86 -5.05 5.97 -2.12
CA ALA A 86 -5.77 7.02 -1.41
C ALA A 86 -6.08 6.62 0.04
N ALA A 87 -6.57 5.40 0.26
CA ALA A 87 -6.85 4.84 1.58
C ALA A 87 -5.58 4.75 2.42
N PHE A 88 -4.46 4.30 1.84
CA PHE A 88 -3.18 4.23 2.54
C PHE A 88 -2.63 5.61 2.87
N VAL A 89 -2.77 6.59 1.98
CA VAL A 89 -2.40 7.99 2.25
C VAL A 89 -3.26 8.57 3.38
N LEU A 90 -4.58 8.34 3.35
CA LEU A 90 -5.48 8.77 4.42
C LEU A 90 -5.14 8.10 5.76
N PHE A 91 -4.83 6.81 5.74
CA PHE A 91 -4.36 6.06 6.91
C PHE A 91 -3.05 6.64 7.46
N CYS A 92 -2.05 6.87 6.61
CA CYS A 92 -0.79 7.51 6.99
C CYS A 92 -1.03 8.89 7.61
N ARG A 93 -1.94 9.70 7.06
CA ARG A 93 -2.30 11.02 7.61
C ARG A 93 -2.97 10.90 8.97
N ARG A 94 -3.83 9.90 9.16
CA ARG A 94 -4.55 9.66 10.42
C ARG A 94 -3.62 9.21 11.56
N MET A 95 -2.56 8.49 11.22
CA MET A 95 -1.58 7.91 12.16
C MET A 95 -0.26 8.70 12.24
N GLY A 96 -0.12 9.74 11.41
CA GLY A 96 1.05 10.61 11.34
C GLY A 96 0.95 11.82 12.24
N ALA A 97 2.10 12.42 12.55
CA ALA A 97 2.15 13.67 13.32
C ALA A 97 1.51 14.84 12.54
N PRO A 98 0.89 15.82 13.22
CA PRO A 98 0.49 17.07 12.56
C PRO A 98 1.69 17.74 11.92
N VAL A 99 1.51 18.21 10.68
CA VAL A 99 2.52 19.00 9.96
C VAL A 99 2.68 20.32 10.73
N ARG A 100 3.80 20.50 11.43
CA ARG A 100 4.12 21.79 12.04
C ARG A 100 4.48 22.77 10.91
N PRO A 101 3.86 23.97 10.87
CA PRO A 101 4.36 25.03 10.01
C PRO A 101 5.82 25.33 10.38
N LEU A 102 6.64 25.64 9.38
CA LEU A 102 8.00 26.12 9.59
C LEU A 102 7.91 27.59 9.99
N ASP A 103 8.23 27.87 11.26
CA ASP A 103 8.40 29.23 11.79
C ASP A 103 9.75 29.82 11.33
#